data_AF-A0A1S3WWM0-F1
#
_entry.id   AF-A0A1S3WWM0-F1
#
_cell.length_a   1.000
_cell.length_b   1.000
_cell.length_c   1.000
_cell.angle_alpha   90.00
_cell.angle_beta   90.00
_cell.angle_gamma   90.00
#
_symmetry.space_group_name_H-M   'P 1'
#
loop_
_entity.id
_entity.type
_entity.pdbx_description
1 polymer ?
#
loop_
_entity_poly.entity_id
_entity_poly.type
_entity_poly.pdbx_seq_one_letter_code
_entity_poly.pdbx_strand_id
1 'polypeptide(L)'
;MAAALNATGRPIAFSCSWPAYEGGLPPKVNYSLLADICNLWRNYDDIQDSWESVLSILDWFVAHQDILQPVAGPGHWNDPDMVPAWWEW
;
A
#
# COMPACT_ATOMS: atom_id res chain seq x y z
N MET A 1 -11.50 4.58 -11.44
CA MET A 1 -11.69 3.12 -11.38
C MET A 1 -12.62 2.70 -10.24
N ALA A 2 -12.38 3.14 -8.99
CA ALA A 2 -13.24 2.83 -7.84
C ALA A 2 -14.75 3.00 -8.10
N ALA A 3 -15.16 4.16 -8.64
CA ALA A 3 -16.57 4.40 -9.00
C ALA A 3 -17.14 3.40 -10.03
N ALA A 4 -16.33 2.98 -10.99
CA ALA A 4 -16.76 2.01 -12.01
C ALA A 4 -16.90 0.60 -11.43
N LEU A 5 -15.99 0.19 -10.54
CA LEU A 5 -16.10 -1.09 -9.81
C LEU A 5 -17.37 -1.10 -8.94
N ASN A 6 -17.63 -0.01 -8.22
CA ASN A 6 -18.84 0.13 -7.41
C ASN A 6 -20.12 0.04 -8.26
N ALA A 7 -20.12 0.66 -9.46
CA ALA A 7 -21.26 0.63 -10.38
C ALA A 7 -21.61 -0.77 -10.91
N THR A 8 -20.70 -1.76 -10.78
CA THR A 8 -21.02 -3.17 -11.13
C THR A 8 -21.98 -3.83 -10.14
N GLY A 9 -22.14 -3.28 -8.93
CA GLY A 9 -22.93 -3.87 -7.85
C GLY A 9 -22.29 -5.08 -7.16
N ARG A 10 -21.12 -5.56 -7.62
CA ARG A 10 -20.37 -6.63 -6.98
C ARG A 10 -19.35 -6.05 -5.98
N PRO A 11 -19.31 -6.52 -4.73
CA PRO A 11 -18.21 -6.20 -3.83
C PRO A 11 -16.89 -6.78 -4.38
N ILE A 12 -15.99 -5.89 -4.80
CA ILE A 12 -14.67 -6.24 -5.33
C ILE A 12 -13.64 -5.46 -4.52
N ALA A 13 -12.73 -6.16 -3.86
CA ALA A 13 -11.61 -5.52 -3.18
C ALA A 13 -10.72 -4.82 -4.21
N PHE A 14 -10.37 -3.56 -3.97
CA PHE A 14 -9.59 -2.75 -4.90
C PHE A 14 -8.23 -2.39 -4.31
N SER A 15 -7.18 -3.01 -4.84
CA SER A 15 -5.78 -2.67 -4.54
C SER A 15 -5.25 -1.61 -5.49
N CYS A 16 -4.61 -0.58 -4.95
CA CYS A 16 -4.19 0.61 -5.67
C CYS A 16 -2.67 0.84 -5.57
N SER A 17 -1.94 0.73 -6.68
CA SER A 17 -0.50 1.03 -6.70
C SER A 17 -0.19 2.53 -6.83
N TRP A 18 -1.20 3.40 -6.89
CA TRP A 18 -1.03 4.84 -7.13
C TRP A 18 0.02 5.52 -6.24
N PRO A 19 0.04 5.35 -4.89
CA PRO A 19 1.02 6.06 -4.06
C PRO A 19 2.48 5.75 -4.42
N ALA A 20 2.82 4.50 -4.76
CA ALA A 20 4.16 4.12 -5.16
C ALA A 20 4.67 4.89 -6.39
N TYR A 21 3.78 5.19 -7.35
CA TYR A 21 4.14 5.98 -8.54
C TYR A 21 4.31 7.48 -8.27
N GLU A 22 3.91 7.96 -7.09
CA GLU A 22 4.01 9.36 -6.67
C GLU A 22 5.02 9.57 -5.53
N GLY A 23 5.76 8.53 -5.16
CA GLY A 23 6.79 8.58 -4.11
C GLY A 23 6.26 8.32 -2.69
N GLY A 24 5.03 7.84 -2.54
CA GLY A 24 4.49 7.32 -1.28
C GLY A 24 4.20 8.35 -0.19
N LEU A 25 4.37 9.66 -0.44
CA LEU A 25 4.27 10.68 0.60
C LEU A 25 3.47 11.92 0.18
N PRO A 26 2.85 12.62 1.14
CA PRO A 26 2.35 13.97 0.93
C PRO A 26 3.45 14.93 0.46
N PRO A 27 3.12 15.98 -0.31
CA PRO A 27 1.77 16.38 -0.71
C PRO A 27 1.25 15.69 -1.97
N LYS A 28 2.09 14.91 -2.68
CA LYS A 28 1.69 14.25 -3.93
C LYS A 28 0.69 13.13 -3.70
N VAL A 29 0.82 12.43 -2.58
CA VAL A 29 -0.12 11.40 -2.13
C VAL A 29 -1.10 11.99 -1.11
N ASN A 30 -2.39 11.84 -1.38
CA ASN A 30 -3.47 12.16 -0.44
C ASN A 30 -4.06 10.86 0.13
N TYR A 31 -3.65 10.51 1.35
CA TYR A 31 -4.11 9.29 2.00
C TYR A 31 -5.59 9.32 2.43
N SER A 32 -6.17 10.49 2.68
CA SER A 32 -7.61 10.60 2.94
C SER A 32 -8.42 10.18 1.72
N LEU A 33 -7.99 10.60 0.52
CA LEU A 33 -8.62 10.17 -0.72
C LEU A 33 -8.42 8.67 -0.97
N LEU A 34 -7.23 8.12 -0.71
CA LEU A 34 -6.97 6.68 -0.86
C LEU A 34 -7.85 5.83 0.05
N ALA A 35 -8.03 6.24 1.30
CA ALA A 35 -8.91 5.55 2.26
C ALA A 35 -10.38 5.48 1.78
N ASP A 36 -10.83 6.48 1.04
CA ASP A 36 -12.20 6.52 0.50
C ASP A 36 -12.38 5.66 -0.76
N ILE A 37 -11.32 5.43 -1.54
CA ILE A 37 -11.44 4.85 -2.89
C ILE A 37 -10.75 3.50 -3.06
N CYS A 38 -9.93 3.04 -2.12
CA CYS A 38 -9.13 1.83 -2.22
C CYS A 38 -9.25 0.99 -0.94
N ASN A 39 -9.22 -0.34 -1.09
CA ASN A 39 -9.18 -1.24 0.08
C ASN A 39 -7.78 -1.44 0.64
N LEU A 40 -6.78 -1.31 -0.22
CA LEU A 40 -5.37 -1.30 0.13
C LEU A 40 -4.59 -0.55 -0.93
N TRP A 41 -3.39 -0.10 -0.59
CA TRP A 41 -2.53 0.63 -1.51
C TRP A 41 -1.05 0.35 -1.29
N ARG A 42 -0.32 0.19 -2.39
CA ARG A 42 1.12 -0.06 -2.37
C ARG A 42 1.85 1.27 -2.22
N ASN A 43 2.56 1.45 -1.11
CA ASN A 43 3.17 2.74 -0.75
C ASN A 43 4.56 2.95 -1.39
N TYR A 44 5.35 1.89 -1.51
CA TYR A 44 6.79 1.98 -1.73
C TYR A 44 7.28 1.14 -2.93
N ASP A 45 8.54 0.71 -2.95
CA ASP A 45 9.13 -0.07 -4.05
C ASP A 45 8.64 -1.53 -4.08
N ASP A 46 8.82 -2.18 -5.23
CA ASP A 46 8.50 -3.61 -5.41
C ASP A 46 9.44 -4.48 -4.58
N ILE A 47 8.89 -5.41 -3.78
CA ILE A 47 9.70 -6.35 -3.03
C ILE A 47 10.44 -7.31 -3.95
N GLN A 48 11.70 -7.57 -3.62
CA GLN A 48 12.53 -8.59 -4.25
C GLN A 48 12.84 -9.70 -3.26
N ASP A 49 13.22 -10.86 -3.77
CA ASP A 49 13.59 -12.03 -2.97
C ASP A 49 14.99 -11.86 -2.35
N SER A 50 15.15 -10.85 -1.49
CA SER A 50 16.37 -10.57 -0.74
C SER A 50 16.04 -9.96 0.62
N TRP A 51 16.86 -10.28 1.62
CA TRP A 51 16.73 -9.67 2.95
C TRP A 51 16.96 -8.16 2.91
N GLU A 52 17.82 -7.69 2.01
CA GLU A 52 18.03 -6.26 1.75
C GLU A 52 16.75 -5.56 1.29
N SER A 53 15.96 -6.20 0.42
CA SER A 53 14.68 -5.65 -0.01
C SER A 53 13.65 -5.61 1.12
N VAL A 54 13.63 -6.61 1.99
CA VAL A 54 12.73 -6.62 3.16
C VAL A 54 13.09 -5.47 4.11
N LEU A 55 14.39 -5.30 4.38
CA LEU A 55 14.87 -4.23 5.25
C LEU A 55 14.63 -2.84 4.65
N SER A 56 14.83 -2.65 3.34
CA SER A 56 14.60 -1.35 2.71
C SER A 56 13.13 -0.91 2.80
N ILE A 57 12.20 -1.85 2.64
CA ILE A 57 10.76 -1.60 2.82
C ILE A 57 10.46 -1.28 4.29
N LEU A 58 10.98 -2.08 5.24
CA LEU A 58 10.77 -1.86 6.66
C LEU A 58 11.29 -0.47 7.11
N ASP A 59 12.51 -0.14 6.72
CA ASP A 59 13.16 1.13 7.07
C ASP A 59 12.35 2.31 6.53
N TRP A 60 11.85 2.22 5.29
CA TRP A 60 11.02 3.27 4.72
C TRP A 60 9.67 3.42 5.45
N PHE A 61 9.01 2.31 5.78
CA PHE A 61 7.74 2.35 6.52
C PHE A 61 7.90 2.92 7.93
N VAL A 62 8.97 2.53 8.64
CA VAL A 62 9.27 3.05 9.99
C VAL A 62 9.61 4.54 9.94
N ALA A 63 10.42 4.97 8.97
CA ALA A 63 10.79 6.38 8.80
C ALA A 63 9.59 7.31 8.57
N HIS A 64 8.49 6.77 8.04
CA HIS A 64 7.28 7.54 7.71
C HIS A 64 6.05 7.11 8.53
N GLN A 65 6.24 6.36 9.63
CA GLN A 65 5.13 5.77 10.39
C GLN A 65 4.13 6.80 10.93
N ASP A 66 4.57 8.02 11.28
CA ASP A 66 3.67 9.06 11.80
C ASP A 66 2.65 9.52 10.75
N ILE A 67 2.96 9.32 9.46
CA ILE A 67 2.05 9.57 8.33
C ILE A 67 1.25 8.32 7.99
N LEU A 68 1.90 7.15 7.97
CA LEU A 68 1.32 5.90 7.46
C LEU A 68 0.44 5.18 8.49
N GLN A 69 0.81 5.20 9.77
CA GLN A 69 0.10 4.47 10.82
C GLN A 69 -1.33 4.96 11.02
N PRO A 70 -1.64 6.28 11.03
CA PRO A 70 -2.99 6.76 11.29
C PRO A 70 -3.98 6.50 10.15
N VAL A 71 -3.49 6.25 8.93
CA VAL A 71 -4.33 6.11 7.72
C VAL A 71 -4.74 4.67 7.43
N ALA A 72 -4.15 3.70 8.13
CA ALA A 72 -4.54 2.29 8.04
C ALA A 72 -5.67 1.96 9.02
N GLY A 73 -6.64 1.16 8.56
CA GLY A 73 -7.77 0.72 9.37
C GLY A 73 -8.69 -0.26 8.62
N PRO A 74 -9.78 -0.72 9.27
CA PRO A 74 -10.71 -1.67 8.66
C PRO A 74 -11.23 -1.19 7.30
N GLY A 75 -10.83 -1.90 6.24
CA GLY A 75 -11.27 -1.63 4.87
C GLY A 75 -10.34 -0.74 4.06
N HIS A 76 -9.21 -0.28 4.62
CA HIS A 76 -8.23 0.58 3.97
C HIS A 76 -6.81 0.38 4.55
N TRP A 77 -5.94 -0.35 3.85
CA TRP A 77 -4.65 -0.80 4.38
C TRP A 77 -3.44 -0.26 3.61
N ASN A 78 -2.35 0.04 4.32
CA ASN A 78 -1.05 0.16 3.67
C ASN A 78 -0.57 -1.24 3.23
N ASP A 79 0.01 -1.32 2.03
CA ASP A 79 0.53 -2.56 1.43
C ASP A 79 2.06 -2.44 1.25
N PRO A 80 2.86 -3.11 2.11
CA PRO A 80 4.32 -3.19 1.99
C PRO A 80 4.77 -4.25 0.97
N ASP A 81 3.87 -4.71 0.10
CA ASP A 81 4.08 -5.75 -0.91
C ASP A 81 4.06 -7.19 -0.32
N MET A 82 4.28 -8.16 -1.19
CA MET A 82 4.10 -9.60 -0.95
C MET A 82 5.04 -10.17 0.13
N VAL A 83 4.64 -11.31 0.72
CA VAL A 83 5.52 -12.10 1.58
C VAL A 83 6.51 -12.89 0.71
N PRO A 84 7.83 -12.71 0.83
CA PRO A 84 8.81 -13.51 0.09
C PRO A 84 8.82 -14.95 0.60
N ALA A 85 9.07 -15.89 -0.31
CA ALA A 85 8.91 -17.31 -0.06
C ALA A 85 10.22 -17.94 0.46
N TRP A 86 10.50 -17.78 1.75
CA TRP A 86 11.69 -18.32 2.41
C TRP A 86 11.52 -19.78 2.85
N TRP A 87 11.38 -20.74 1.93
CA TRP A 87 11.14 -22.15 2.28
C TRP A 87 12.30 -23.12 2.01
N GLU A 88 13.55 -22.66 1.97
CA GLU A 88 14.74 -23.54 1.89
C GLU A 88 15.53 -23.64 3.20
N TRP A 89 14.84 -23.89 4.32
CA TRP A 89 15.42 -24.45 5.54
C TRP A 89 14.75 -25.78 5.90
#